data_AF-A0A821QBN6-F1
#
_entry.id   AF-A0A821QBN6-F1
#
_cell.length_a   1.000
_cell.length_b   1.000
_cell.length_c   1.000
_cell.angle_alpha   90.00
_cell.angle_beta   90.00
_cell.angle_gamma   90.00
#
_symmetry.space_group_name_H-M   'P 1'
#
loop_
_entity.id
_entity.type
_entity.pdbx_description
1 polymer ?
#
loop_
_entity_poly.entity_id
_entity_poly.type
_entity_poly.pdbx_seq_one_letter_code
_entity_poly.pdbx_strand_id
1 'polypeptide(L)'
;MAKAKSPQENLANSRYTDLVGEPVARFLSPIKGYESTPLLSLEQAVAPITHFFDCIEENVWVAKENSKTPSDGLSVEESAAIHLYTMQFDSNPSFYQLLNSTLRGENRDDLKPWFSYLKLFMTALHKLPSHPQIIWRGVRGADL
;
A
#
# COMPACT_ATOMS: atom_id res chain seq x y z
N MET A 1 -19.40 34.53 28.09
CA MET A 1 -18.08 34.78 27.49
C MET A 1 -17.35 33.45 27.38
N ALA A 2 -17.40 32.81 26.20
CA ALA A 2 -16.69 31.57 25.94
C ALA A 2 -15.32 31.89 25.34
N LYS A 3 -14.24 31.41 25.98
CA LYS A 3 -12.87 31.67 25.58
C LYS A 3 -12.56 30.83 24.33
N ALA A 4 -12.30 31.49 23.20
CA ALA A 4 -11.85 30.83 21.98
C ALA A 4 -10.50 30.15 22.23
N LYS A 5 -10.39 28.87 21.87
CA LYS A 5 -9.12 28.13 21.88
C LYS A 5 -8.20 28.69 20.78
N SER A 6 -6.94 28.91 21.14
CA SER A 6 -5.90 29.49 20.29
C SER A 6 -5.54 28.58 19.09
N PRO A 7 -5.11 29.13 17.94
CA PRO A 7 -4.84 28.37 16.70
C PRO A 7 -3.69 27.34 16.74
N GLN A 8 -3.01 27.16 17.88
CA GLN A 8 -1.76 26.39 17.94
C GLN A 8 -1.91 24.88 18.21
N GLU A 9 -3.12 24.37 18.47
CA GLU A 9 -3.33 22.93 18.76
C GLU A 9 -3.49 22.03 17.51
N ASN A 10 -3.49 22.56 16.29
CA ASN A 10 -3.73 21.77 15.07
C ASN A 10 -2.48 21.37 14.27
N LEU A 11 -1.27 21.72 14.72
CA LEU A 11 -0.02 21.37 14.02
C LEU A 11 0.49 19.94 14.27
N ALA A 12 -0.08 19.22 15.25
CA ALA A 12 0.41 17.88 15.63
C ALA A 12 0.00 16.75 14.66
N ASN A 13 -0.90 17.02 13.71
CA ASN A 13 -1.48 15.98 12.85
C ASN A 13 -1.12 16.10 11.35
N SER A 14 -0.22 17.01 10.99
CA SER A 14 0.38 16.96 9.65
C SER A 14 1.35 15.78 9.63
N ARG A 15 0.88 14.59 9.24
CA ARG A 15 1.80 13.50 8.88
C ARG A 15 2.67 14.05 7.75
N TYR A 16 3.98 14.02 7.94
CA TYR A 16 4.99 14.45 6.96
C TYR A 16 4.85 13.68 5.64
N THR A 17 3.91 14.09 4.80
CA THR A 17 3.79 13.70 3.39
C THR A 17 3.64 14.99 2.59
N ASP A 18 4.72 15.75 2.51
CA ASP A 18 4.82 16.90 1.62
C ASP A 18 5.14 16.39 0.21
N LEU A 19 4.08 16.05 -0.54
CA LEU A 19 4.14 15.85 -1.98
C LEU A 19 3.07 16.73 -2.63
N VAL A 20 3.49 17.55 -3.59
CA VAL A 20 2.58 18.35 -4.40
C VAL A 20 1.67 17.42 -5.20
N GLY A 21 0.35 17.60 -5.06
CA GLY A 21 -0.69 16.76 -5.67
C GLY A 21 -1.29 15.73 -4.72
N GLU A 22 -0.70 15.46 -3.56
CA GLU A 22 -1.40 14.74 -2.49
C GLU A 22 -2.31 15.73 -1.76
N PRO A 23 -3.64 15.48 -1.65
CA PRO A 23 -4.52 16.39 -0.94
C PRO A 23 -4.02 16.51 0.49
N VAL A 24 -3.64 17.75 0.87
CA VAL A 24 -3.17 18.15 2.20
C VAL A 24 -4.03 17.47 3.25
N ALA A 25 -3.47 16.43 3.88
CA ALA A 25 -4.04 15.59 4.93
C ALA A 25 -5.56 15.76 5.17
N ARG A 26 -6.39 15.43 4.18
CA ARG A 26 -7.79 15.11 4.52
C ARG A 26 -7.70 13.84 5.36
N PHE A 27 -8.23 13.89 6.58
CA PHE A 27 -8.32 12.71 7.42
C PHE A 27 -9.22 11.70 6.74
N LEU A 28 -8.61 10.84 5.94
CA LEU A 28 -9.33 9.75 5.33
C LEU A 28 -9.69 8.76 6.43
N SER A 29 -10.94 8.29 6.42
CA SER A 29 -11.38 7.25 7.34
C SER A 29 -10.42 6.05 7.25
N PRO A 30 -10.10 5.41 8.40
CA PRO A 30 -9.33 4.18 8.41
C PRO A 30 -9.94 3.16 7.46
N ILE A 31 -9.09 2.43 6.74
CA ILE A 31 -9.52 1.29 5.91
C ILE A 31 -9.95 0.19 6.89
N LYS A 32 -11.15 -0.36 6.69
CA LYS A 32 -11.73 -1.43 7.50
C LYS A 32 -12.28 -2.50 6.59
N GLY A 33 -12.32 -3.75 7.07
CA GLY A 33 -12.97 -4.89 6.41
C GLY A 33 -11.97 -5.88 5.83
N TYR A 34 -10.82 -5.41 5.33
CA TYR A 34 -9.77 -6.29 4.80
C TYR A 34 -9.21 -7.25 5.86
N GLU A 35 -9.28 -6.89 7.14
CA GLU A 35 -8.77 -7.73 8.25
C GLU A 35 -9.54 -9.05 8.36
N SER A 36 -10.83 -9.03 7.99
CA SER A 36 -11.76 -10.16 8.03
C SER A 36 -11.65 -11.08 6.81
N THR A 37 -10.94 -10.65 5.76
CA THR A 37 -10.67 -11.47 4.57
C THR A 37 -9.75 -12.65 4.95
N PRO A 38 -10.01 -13.87 4.44
CA PRO A 38 -9.09 -14.99 4.64
C PRO A 38 -7.73 -14.72 4.02
N LEU A 39 -6.69 -15.36 4.55
CA LEU A 39 -5.38 -15.37 3.90
C LEU A 39 -5.43 -16.32 2.69
N LEU A 40 -5.08 -15.81 1.51
CA LEU A 40 -5.21 -16.51 0.22
C LEU A 40 -3.84 -16.60 -0.48
N SER A 41 -3.75 -17.43 -1.53
CA SER A 41 -2.58 -17.39 -2.43
C SER A 41 -2.50 -16.04 -3.15
N LEU A 42 -1.33 -15.70 -3.69
CA LEU A 42 -1.15 -14.44 -4.41
C LEU A 42 -2.09 -14.35 -5.62
N GLU A 43 -2.27 -15.44 -6.38
CA GLU A 43 -3.19 -15.50 -7.52
C GLU A 43 -4.63 -15.20 -7.10
N GLN A 44 -5.10 -15.86 -6.03
CA GLN A 44 -6.44 -15.64 -5.50
C GLN A 44 -6.60 -14.23 -4.93
N ALA A 45 -5.54 -13.68 -4.34
CA ALA A 45 -5.54 -12.35 -3.75
C ALA A 45 -5.63 -11.23 -4.79
N VAL A 46 -5.04 -11.43 -5.98
CA VAL A 46 -5.12 -10.46 -7.09
C VAL A 46 -6.31 -10.70 -8.02
N ALA A 47 -6.97 -11.85 -7.97
CA ALA A 47 -8.08 -12.20 -8.85
C ALA A 47 -9.16 -11.10 -8.99
N PRO A 48 -9.56 -10.36 -7.93
CA PRO A 48 -10.57 -9.31 -8.06
C PRO A 48 -10.08 -8.04 -8.79
N ILE A 49 -8.76 -7.86 -8.95
CA ILE A 49 -8.13 -6.64 -9.49
C ILE A 49 -7.42 -6.88 -10.82
N THR A 50 -7.49 -8.09 -11.39
CA THR A 50 -6.74 -8.42 -12.61
C THR A 50 -7.13 -7.55 -13.80
N HIS A 51 -8.42 -7.23 -13.92
CA HIS A 51 -8.97 -6.37 -14.97
C HIS A 51 -8.44 -4.93 -14.98
N PHE A 52 -7.68 -4.50 -13.96
CA PHE A 52 -7.01 -3.20 -13.97
C PHE A 52 -5.66 -3.21 -14.70
N PHE A 53 -5.18 -4.38 -15.12
CA PHE A 53 -3.85 -4.58 -15.66
C PHE A 53 -3.89 -5.46 -16.91
N ASP A 54 -3.04 -5.16 -17.89
CA ASP A 54 -3.00 -5.94 -19.13
C ASP A 54 -2.36 -7.34 -18.96
N CYS A 55 -1.38 -7.47 -18.04
CA CYS A 55 -0.55 -8.69 -17.88
C CYS A 55 -0.17 -8.97 -16.40
N ILE A 56 -1.12 -8.89 -15.46
CA ILE A 56 -0.79 -9.09 -14.04
C ILE A 56 -0.39 -10.54 -13.71
N GLU A 57 -0.90 -11.53 -14.44
CA GLU A 57 -0.66 -12.95 -14.19
C GLU A 57 0.81 -13.31 -14.38
N GLU A 58 1.45 -12.76 -15.41
CA GLU A 58 2.90 -12.93 -15.65
C GLU A 58 3.72 -12.31 -14.53
N ASN A 59 3.34 -11.11 -14.07
CA ASN A 59 4.00 -10.45 -12.95
C ASN A 59 3.84 -11.22 -11.63
N VAL A 60 2.66 -11.80 -11.39
CA VAL A 60 2.42 -12.70 -10.24
C VAL A 60 3.31 -13.93 -10.32
N TRP A 61 3.43 -14.54 -11.50
CA TRP A 61 4.32 -15.68 -11.70
C TRP A 61 5.78 -15.31 -11.40
N VAL A 62 6.27 -14.20 -11.95
CA VAL A 62 7.62 -13.69 -11.69
C VAL A 62 7.84 -13.41 -10.19
N ALA A 63 6.87 -12.77 -9.53
CA ALA A 63 6.96 -12.48 -8.09
C ALA A 63 7.08 -13.76 -7.25
N LYS A 64 6.35 -14.82 -7.60
CA LYS A 64 6.42 -16.12 -6.92
C LYS A 64 7.72 -16.85 -7.21
N GLU A 65 8.17 -16.84 -8.46
CA GLU A 65 9.43 -17.46 -8.87
C GLU A 65 10.61 -16.90 -8.09
N ASN A 66 10.64 -15.57 -7.89
CA ASN A 66 11.65 -14.88 -7.11
C ASN A 66 11.47 -14.99 -5.58
N SER A 67 10.43 -15.67 -5.11
CA SER A 67 10.07 -15.77 -3.69
C SER A 67 10.02 -17.22 -3.18
N LYS A 68 10.60 -18.18 -3.90
CA LYS A 68 10.56 -19.62 -3.57
C LYS A 68 11.23 -19.99 -2.25
N THR A 69 12.21 -19.19 -1.80
CA THR A 69 12.95 -19.41 -0.55
C THR A 69 12.82 -18.21 0.37
N PRO A 70 11.63 -17.99 0.98
CA PRO A 70 11.38 -16.82 1.80
C PRO A 70 12.18 -16.87 3.13
N SER A 71 12.49 -15.70 3.67
CA SER A 71 13.11 -15.49 4.99
C SER A 71 12.11 -14.93 6.01
N ASP A 72 12.56 -14.69 7.24
CA ASP A 72 11.82 -13.92 8.26
C ASP A 72 10.43 -14.49 8.63
N GLY A 73 10.25 -15.80 8.47
CA GLY A 73 8.98 -16.48 8.77
C GLY A 73 7.87 -16.19 7.75
N LEU A 74 8.20 -15.59 6.61
CA LEU A 74 7.27 -15.40 5.50
C LEU A 74 7.01 -16.74 4.80
N SER A 75 5.77 -16.92 4.35
CA SER A 75 5.42 -17.90 3.33
C SER A 75 5.83 -17.39 1.94
N VAL A 76 5.83 -18.30 0.96
CA VAL A 76 6.08 -17.94 -0.45
C VAL A 76 5.07 -16.90 -0.93
N GLU A 77 3.80 -17.04 -0.58
CA GLU A 77 2.73 -16.12 -0.99
C GLU A 77 2.93 -14.71 -0.39
N GLU A 78 3.35 -14.63 0.87
CA GLU A 78 3.61 -13.37 1.57
C GLU A 78 4.85 -12.65 1.02
N SER A 79 5.94 -13.37 0.80
CA SER A 79 7.15 -12.82 0.15
C SER A 79 6.84 -12.37 -1.28
N ALA A 80 6.09 -13.16 -2.03
CA ALA A 80 5.69 -12.82 -3.39
C ALA A 80 4.78 -11.58 -3.43
N ALA A 81 3.90 -11.38 -2.45
CA ALA A 81 3.09 -10.17 -2.35
C ALA A 81 3.95 -8.91 -2.18
N ILE A 82 5.00 -8.97 -1.34
CA ILE A 82 5.97 -7.88 -1.20
C ILE A 82 6.76 -7.68 -2.49
N HIS A 83 7.21 -8.76 -3.11
CA HIS A 83 7.94 -8.71 -4.37
C HIS A 83 7.09 -8.02 -5.45
N LEU A 84 5.84 -8.45 -5.66
CA LEU A 84 4.89 -7.86 -6.61
C LEU A 84 4.67 -6.36 -6.37
N TYR A 85 4.57 -5.94 -5.10
CA TYR A 85 4.47 -4.52 -4.76
C TYR A 85 5.70 -3.73 -5.22
N THR A 86 6.90 -4.32 -5.16
CA THR A 86 8.14 -3.62 -5.53
C THR A 86 8.51 -3.72 -7.01
N MET A 87 7.80 -4.53 -7.79
CA MET A 87 8.06 -4.69 -9.22
C MET A 87 7.65 -3.45 -10.02
N GLN A 88 8.52 -3.07 -10.97
CA GLN A 88 8.15 -2.17 -12.05
C GLN A 88 7.52 -3.02 -13.16
N PHE A 89 6.30 -2.66 -13.56
CA PHE A 89 5.67 -3.28 -14.73
C PHE A 89 6.13 -2.55 -15.98
N ASP A 90 6.17 -3.26 -17.10
CA ASP A 90 6.44 -2.66 -18.42
C ASP A 90 5.26 -1.77 -18.88
N SER A 91 4.06 -2.04 -18.37
CA SER A 91 2.86 -1.22 -18.56
C SER A 91 2.66 -0.20 -17.44
N ASN A 92 1.90 0.85 -17.73
CA ASN A 92 1.52 1.90 -16.80
C ASN A 92 -0.01 1.87 -16.58
N PRO A 93 -0.51 1.79 -15.32
CA PRO A 93 0.24 1.83 -14.07
C PRO A 93 0.86 0.49 -13.66
N SER A 94 2.05 0.56 -13.05
CA SER A 94 2.59 -0.54 -12.26
C SER A 94 1.75 -0.78 -11.02
N PHE A 95 1.84 -1.99 -10.47
CA PHE A 95 1.01 -2.42 -9.34
C PHE A 95 1.00 -1.44 -8.16
N TYR A 96 2.18 -1.04 -7.67
CA TYR A 96 2.27 -0.09 -6.54
C TYR A 96 1.74 1.30 -6.88
N GLN A 97 1.84 1.73 -8.14
CA GLN A 97 1.37 3.05 -8.56
C GLN A 97 -0.14 3.11 -8.44
N LEU A 98 -0.82 2.09 -8.98
CA LEU A 98 -2.28 1.99 -8.90
C LEU A 98 -2.73 1.79 -7.46
N LEU A 99 -2.17 0.82 -6.73
CA LEU A 99 -2.54 0.56 -5.34
C LEU A 99 -2.37 1.82 -4.46
N ASN A 100 -1.22 2.49 -4.53
CA ASN A 100 -0.97 3.68 -3.72
C ASN A 100 -1.87 4.85 -4.14
N SER A 101 -2.22 4.98 -5.42
CA SER A 101 -3.24 5.94 -5.87
C SER A 101 -4.60 5.65 -5.22
N THR A 102 -5.06 4.40 -5.29
CA THR A 102 -6.33 3.96 -4.67
C THR A 102 -6.33 4.16 -3.16
N LEU A 103 -5.22 3.87 -2.47
CA LEU A 103 -5.08 4.08 -1.02
C LEU A 103 -5.20 5.56 -0.61
N ARG A 104 -4.77 6.47 -1.48
CA ARG A 104 -4.88 7.93 -1.30
C ARG A 104 -6.22 8.51 -1.77
N GLY A 105 -7.03 7.71 -2.47
CA GLY A 105 -8.37 8.09 -2.91
C GLY A 105 -9.33 8.33 -1.75
N GLU A 106 -10.21 9.32 -1.90
CA GLU A 106 -11.26 9.63 -0.92
C GLU A 106 -12.34 8.56 -0.86
N ASN A 107 -12.66 7.99 -2.02
CA ASN A 107 -13.66 6.92 -2.12
C ASN A 107 -13.07 5.59 -1.63
N ARG A 108 -13.43 5.20 -0.41
CA ARG A 108 -12.96 3.94 0.20
C ARG A 108 -13.54 2.69 -0.45
N ASP A 109 -14.62 2.81 -1.20
CA ASP A 109 -15.20 1.66 -1.90
C ASP A 109 -14.30 1.16 -3.02
N ASP A 110 -13.45 2.02 -3.58
CA ASP A 110 -12.48 1.66 -4.61
C ASP A 110 -11.40 0.71 -4.09
N LEU A 111 -11.23 0.61 -2.76
CA LEU A 111 -10.32 -0.34 -2.12
C LEU A 111 -10.92 -1.73 -1.93
N LYS A 112 -12.24 -1.91 -2.02
CA LYS A 112 -12.88 -3.21 -1.77
C LYS A 112 -12.30 -4.35 -2.64
N PRO A 113 -12.05 -4.16 -3.96
CA PRO A 113 -11.39 -5.18 -4.77
C PRO A 113 -9.99 -5.56 -4.26
N TRP A 114 -9.29 -4.64 -3.60
CA TRP A 114 -7.93 -4.83 -3.11
C TRP A 114 -7.84 -5.55 -1.77
N PHE A 115 -8.96 -5.82 -1.09
CA PHE A 115 -8.94 -6.33 0.29
C PHE A 115 -8.22 -7.67 0.42
N SER A 116 -8.37 -8.58 -0.54
CA SER A 116 -7.66 -9.87 -0.54
C SER A 116 -6.15 -9.68 -0.66
N TYR A 117 -5.69 -8.79 -1.54
CA TYR A 117 -4.29 -8.44 -1.64
C TYR A 117 -3.77 -7.70 -0.40
N LEU A 118 -4.51 -6.71 0.12
CA LEU A 118 -4.14 -5.97 1.33
C LEU A 118 -4.02 -6.89 2.54
N LYS A 119 -4.90 -7.89 2.67
CA LYS A 119 -4.81 -8.89 3.73
C LYS A 119 -3.48 -9.64 3.65
N LEU A 120 -3.13 -10.14 2.48
CA LEU A 120 -1.88 -10.89 2.26
C LEU A 120 -0.65 -10.00 2.50
N PHE A 121 -0.62 -8.81 1.90
CA PHE A 121 0.49 -7.86 1.98
C PHE A 121 0.70 -7.34 3.41
N MET A 122 -0.34 -6.92 4.11
CA MET A 122 -0.22 -6.42 5.50
C MET A 122 0.15 -7.54 6.47
N THR A 123 -0.31 -8.78 6.23
CA THR A 123 0.12 -9.95 7.02
C THR A 123 1.62 -10.22 6.83
N ALA A 124 2.11 -10.13 5.58
CA ALA A 124 3.53 -10.26 5.27
C ALA A 124 4.37 -9.18 5.99
N LEU A 125 3.98 -7.91 5.86
CA LEU A 125 4.70 -6.80 6.51
C LEU A 125 4.70 -6.90 8.04
N HIS A 126 3.63 -7.42 8.65
CA HIS A 126 3.54 -7.57 10.10
C HIS A 126 4.52 -8.63 10.66
N LYS A 127 4.93 -9.61 9.86
CA LYS A 127 5.90 -10.64 10.25
C LYS A 127 7.34 -10.14 10.23
N LEU A 128 7.62 -9.11 9.42
CA LEU A 128 8.98 -8.62 9.25
C LEU A 128 9.53 -7.99 10.54
N PRO A 129 10.81 -8.23 10.87
CA PRO A 129 11.45 -7.62 12.03
C PRO A 129 11.52 -6.09 11.89
N SER A 130 11.18 -5.39 12.97
CA SER A 130 11.37 -3.94 13.05
C SER A 130 12.86 -3.59 13.06
N HIS A 131 13.27 -2.71 12.16
CA HIS A 131 14.66 -2.24 12.03
C HIS A 131 14.74 -0.73 12.33
N PRO A 132 15.12 -0.33 13.55
CA PRO A 132 15.27 1.08 13.90
C PRO A 132 16.51 1.66 13.23
N GLN A 133 16.31 2.36 12.11
CA GLN A 133 17.39 2.99 11.35
C GLN A 133 16.92 4.30 10.71
N ILE A 134 17.86 5.19 10.41
CA ILE A 134 17.59 6.38 9.60
C ILE A 134 17.41 5.95 8.15
N ILE A 135 16.27 6.32 7.56
CA ILE A 135 15.98 6.11 6.14
C ILE A 135 15.84 7.44 5.43
N TRP A 136 16.09 7.44 4.12
CA TRP A 136 15.97 8.62 3.27
C TRP A 136 14.91 8.36 2.19
N ARG A 137 14.07 9.35 1.91
CA ARG A 137 13.11 9.33 0.81
C ARG A 137 13.34 10.55 -0.07
N GLY A 138 13.86 10.34 -1.26
CA GLY A 138 13.96 11.39 -2.28
C GLY A 138 12.57 11.71 -2.83
N VAL A 139 12.21 12.99 -2.87
CA VAL A 139 10.96 13.47 -3.44
C VAL A 139 11.27 14.65 -4.37
N ARG A 140 10.54 14.76 -5.47
CA ARG A 140 10.59 15.96 -6.31
C ARG A 140 9.67 17.01 -5.69
N GLY A 141 10.26 18.03 -5.06
CA GLY A 141 9.52 19.22 -4.64
C GLY A 141 9.04 19.99 -5.87
N ALA A 142 7.85 20.58 -5.80
CA ALA A 142 7.52 21.64 -6.76
C ALA A 142 8.45 22.83 -6.50
N ASP A 143 8.89 23.47 -7.58
CA ASP A 143 9.48 24.80 -7.49
C ASP A 143 8.52 25.72 -6.72
N LEU A 144 9.04 26.40 -5.69
CA LEU A 144 8.31 27.36 -4.84
C LEU A 144 7.83 28.57 -5.64
#